data_AF-A0A351VC91-F1
#
_entry.id   AF-A0A351VC91-F1
#
_cell.length_a   1.000
_cell.length_b   1.000
_cell.length_c   1.000
_cell.angle_alpha   90.00
_cell.angle_beta   90.00
_cell.angle_gamma   90.00
#
_symmetry.space_group_name_H-M   'P 1'
#
loop_
_entity.id
_entity.type
_entity.pdbx_description
1 polymer ?
#
loop_
_entity_poly.entity_id
_entity_poly.type
_entity_poly.pdbx_seq_one_letter_code
_entity_poly.pdbx_strand_id
1 'polypeptide(L)'
;MEVGHRSGQEEQARLNCYDEAYILKSFLAYGETKGYNETNKNGTGSTPVVYGGLSMLDIAYSLDHGYVIPTAVSIKSLLENRDSDLLRIHILGYHLTKKDIDGIRTICGSYSVPVLFYEIDEWLDKYKALHRERGQIGTYGRLLVGYFLDESIKRVLYLDGDTLIVSGLKHMNNVELFDNILAGVYDISLPDCGCREIIHFSEEEQYINAGVIWINLELWRKENIERKCFEYLKKKPDAIFNDQDAINAVCRGRISLLPLSMNMTALTPVLPFRCERLVADKYFEKYCSREEYEEAQKNPVIIHFASELFGKPWQEGCVAPYAKVWRKYLHGTPFRHMKKVPRVFSKNKYRAIYLKNAEGIIRFFYKRRMYFFAAVFYKLFYLYGHKILKVVRRKP
;
A
#
# COMPACT_ATOMS: atom_id res chain seq x y z
N MET A 1 8.85 -56.58 25.18
CA MET A 1 8.04 -56.18 24.02
C MET A 1 6.63 -55.97 24.53
N GLU A 2 6.35 -54.72 24.88
CA GLU A 2 5.04 -54.20 25.22
C GLU A 2 4.20 -54.08 23.96
N VAL A 3 2.90 -54.36 24.03
CA VAL A 3 1.86 -53.46 23.47
C VAL A 3 0.63 -53.60 24.36
N GLY A 4 0.44 -52.63 25.26
CA GLY A 4 -0.80 -52.42 26.00
C GLY A 4 -1.68 -51.41 25.28
N HIS A 5 -2.90 -51.81 24.95
CA HIS A 5 -4.00 -50.95 24.56
C HIS A 5 -4.24 -49.87 25.62
N ARG A 6 -4.14 -48.58 25.24
CA ARG A 6 -4.94 -47.48 25.81
C ARG A 6 -5.09 -46.34 24.79
N SER A 7 -6.30 -45.76 24.81
CA SER A 7 -6.77 -44.48 24.27
C SER A 7 -6.84 -44.25 22.74
N GLY A 8 -7.87 -44.82 22.12
CA GLY A 8 -8.46 -44.35 20.86
C GLY A 8 -9.47 -43.19 21.04
N GLN A 9 -9.19 -42.24 21.93
CA GLN A 9 -10.07 -41.07 22.16
C GLN A 9 -9.35 -39.71 22.21
N GLU A 10 -8.04 -39.64 21.96
CA GLU A 10 -7.31 -38.35 21.90
C GLU A 10 -6.91 -37.91 20.48
N GLU A 11 -7.09 -38.75 19.46
CA GLU A 11 -6.69 -38.43 18.08
C GLU A 11 -7.82 -37.84 17.21
N GLN A 12 -9.02 -37.67 17.78
CA GLN A 12 -10.16 -37.02 17.11
C GLN A 12 -10.30 -35.52 17.44
N ALA A 13 -9.42 -34.96 18.28
CA ALA A 13 -9.53 -33.58 18.81
C ALA A 13 -8.60 -32.54 18.16
N ARG A 14 -7.89 -32.86 17.06
CA ARG A 14 -6.98 -31.92 16.36
C ARG A 14 -7.31 -31.65 14.89
N LEU A 15 -8.56 -31.85 14.50
CA LEU A 15 -9.01 -31.75 13.10
C LEU A 15 -9.96 -30.60 12.77
N ASN A 16 -10.18 -29.62 13.66
CA ASN A 16 -11.05 -28.49 13.37
C ASN A 16 -10.33 -27.13 13.44
N CYS A 17 -9.49 -26.86 12.45
CA CYS A 17 -9.04 -25.51 12.11
C CYS A 17 -9.23 -25.28 10.60
N TYR A 18 -10.47 -24.90 10.26
CA TYR A 18 -10.91 -24.14 9.08
C TYR A 18 -11.10 -24.90 7.75
N ASP A 19 -12.20 -25.65 7.75
CA ASP A 19 -13.29 -25.69 6.77
C ASP A 19 -13.14 -24.75 5.55
N GLU A 20 -13.17 -25.31 4.34
CA GLU A 20 -13.27 -24.58 3.06
C GLU A 20 -14.44 -23.58 3.04
N ALA A 21 -15.44 -23.80 3.92
CA ALA A 21 -16.52 -22.87 4.19
C ALA A 21 -16.06 -21.51 4.74
N TYR A 22 -14.90 -21.38 5.40
CA TYR A 22 -14.39 -20.08 5.87
C TYR A 22 -13.83 -19.23 4.72
N ILE A 23 -13.13 -19.88 3.77
CA ILE A 23 -12.64 -19.23 2.56
C ILE A 23 -13.84 -18.80 1.70
N LEU A 24 -14.84 -19.68 1.51
CA LEU A 24 -16.06 -19.33 0.76
C LEU A 24 -16.97 -18.32 1.49
N LYS A 25 -17.07 -18.36 2.83
CA LYS A 25 -17.82 -17.34 3.61
C LYS A 25 -17.15 -15.97 3.51
N SER A 26 -15.82 -15.92 3.48
CA SER A 26 -15.08 -14.68 3.21
C SER A 26 -15.31 -14.15 1.77
N PHE A 27 -15.62 -15.04 0.82
CA PHE A 27 -16.04 -14.68 -0.54
C PHE A 27 -17.51 -14.23 -0.65
N LEU A 28 -18.39 -14.64 0.27
CA LEU A 28 -19.86 -14.44 0.17
C LEU A 28 -20.44 -13.43 1.19
N ALA A 29 -19.76 -13.14 2.30
CA ALA A 29 -20.26 -12.24 3.36
C ALA A 29 -20.22 -10.73 3.02
N TYR A 30 -19.74 -10.35 1.84
CA TYR A 30 -19.58 -8.93 1.44
C TYR A 30 -20.82 -8.33 0.74
N GLY A 31 -21.97 -8.96 0.87
CA GLY A 31 -23.22 -8.54 0.23
C GLY A 31 -24.38 -8.47 1.21
N GLU A 32 -24.28 -7.68 2.28
CA GLU A 32 -25.43 -7.14 3.04
C GLU A 32 -24.90 -6.28 4.20
N THR A 33 -24.78 -4.96 3.99
CA THR A 33 -24.62 -4.00 5.11
C THR A 33 -25.98 -3.43 5.46
N LYS A 34 -26.54 -3.90 6.59
CA LYS A 34 -27.63 -3.24 7.30
C LYS A 34 -27.09 -2.04 8.08
N GLY A 35 -27.94 -1.01 8.17
CA GLY A 35 -27.67 0.29 8.77
C GLY A 35 -27.25 0.22 10.24
N TYR A 36 -26.38 1.16 10.59
CA TYR A 36 -25.93 1.45 11.94
C TYR A 36 -27.07 2.08 12.73
N ASN A 37 -27.53 1.41 13.78
CA ASN A 37 -28.47 1.97 14.76
C ASN A 37 -27.66 2.60 15.90
N GLU A 38 -27.88 3.90 16.12
CA GLU A 38 -27.44 4.62 17.31
C GLU A 38 -28.27 4.18 18.53
N THR A 39 -27.61 3.65 19.55
CA THR A 39 -28.10 3.76 20.93
C THR A 39 -26.90 3.85 21.87
N ASN A 40 -26.70 5.01 22.50
CA ASN A 40 -26.62 5.06 23.96
C ASN A 40 -26.75 6.49 24.50
N LYS A 41 -27.69 6.64 25.44
CA LYS A 41 -27.89 7.80 26.29
C LYS A 41 -27.20 7.56 27.65
N ASN A 42 -26.68 8.67 28.17
CA ASN A 42 -26.46 9.03 29.58
C ASN A 42 -25.17 8.56 30.29
N GLY A 43 -24.33 9.54 30.57
CA GLY A 43 -23.24 9.51 31.56
C GLY A 43 -22.65 10.91 31.69
N THR A 44 -23.08 11.65 32.71
CA THR A 44 -22.73 13.03 33.03
C THR A 44 -21.26 13.23 33.41
N GLY A 45 -20.59 14.20 32.79
CA GLY A 45 -19.24 14.64 33.15
C GLY A 45 -18.77 15.75 32.22
N SER A 46 -19.12 16.99 32.56
CA SER A 46 -18.82 18.20 31.78
C SER A 46 -17.33 18.49 31.72
N THR A 47 -16.73 18.18 30.57
CA THR A 47 -15.61 18.94 30.00
C THR A 47 -16.12 19.53 28.69
N PRO A 48 -15.86 20.83 28.39
CA PRO A 48 -16.23 21.36 27.10
C PRO A 48 -15.37 20.66 26.05
N VAL A 49 -15.97 19.73 25.31
CA VAL A 49 -15.40 19.22 24.06
C VAL A 49 -15.32 20.41 23.13
N VAL A 50 -14.12 20.98 23.01
CA VAL A 50 -13.83 21.93 21.94
C VAL A 50 -13.89 21.10 20.66
N TYR A 51 -15.04 21.17 19.96
CA TYR A 51 -15.12 20.71 18.59
C TYR A 51 -14.17 21.57 17.77
N GLY A 52 -12.95 21.06 17.55
CA GLY A 52 -12.04 21.64 16.58
C GLY A 52 -12.79 21.85 15.28
N GLY A 53 -12.74 23.07 14.75
CA GLY A 53 -13.48 23.45 13.55
C GLY A 53 -13.29 22.43 12.44
N LEU A 54 -14.37 22.16 11.72
CA LEU A 54 -14.39 21.31 10.54
C LEU A 54 -13.25 21.73 9.58
N SER A 55 -12.19 20.93 9.49
CA SER A 55 -11.00 21.20 8.67
C SER A 55 -11.06 20.48 7.34
N MET A 56 -10.61 21.16 6.28
CA MET A 56 -10.44 20.58 4.95
C MET A 56 -9.42 19.43 5.00
N LEU A 57 -9.80 18.25 4.51
CA LEU A 57 -8.88 17.15 4.29
C LEU A 57 -8.26 17.28 2.89
N ASP A 58 -6.96 17.55 2.85
CA ASP A 58 -6.19 17.63 1.62
C ASP A 58 -5.59 16.25 1.27
N ILE A 59 -5.92 15.74 0.09
CA ILE A 59 -5.39 14.47 -0.45
C ILE A 59 -4.50 14.76 -1.65
N ALA A 60 -3.28 14.24 -1.66
CA ALA A 60 -2.36 14.37 -2.78
C ALA A 60 -2.11 13.03 -3.49
N TYR A 61 -2.03 13.08 -4.81
CA TYR A 61 -1.58 11.97 -5.66
C TYR A 61 -0.46 12.45 -6.58
N SER A 62 0.45 11.55 -6.93
CA SER A 62 1.44 11.73 -7.99
C SER A 62 1.26 10.66 -9.05
N LEU A 63 1.19 11.05 -10.32
CA LEU A 63 1.00 10.09 -11.41
C LEU A 63 1.53 10.59 -12.75
N ASP A 64 1.82 9.62 -13.62
CA ASP A 64 1.97 9.82 -15.05
C ASP A 64 0.76 9.27 -15.82
N HIS A 65 0.77 9.43 -17.14
CA HIS A 65 -0.28 8.90 -18.03
C HIS A 65 -0.60 7.41 -17.78
N GLY A 66 0.43 6.59 -17.52
CA GLY A 66 0.28 5.15 -17.29
C GLY A 66 -0.44 4.81 -15.98
N TYR A 67 -0.45 5.72 -15.01
CA TYR A 67 -1.08 5.56 -13.71
C TYR A 67 -2.41 6.32 -13.52
N VAL A 68 -2.91 6.98 -14.56
CA VAL A 68 -4.20 7.72 -14.52
C VAL A 68 -5.37 6.83 -14.13
N ILE A 69 -5.47 5.64 -14.71
CA ILE A 69 -6.62 4.76 -14.46
C ILE A 69 -6.62 4.18 -13.05
N PRO A 70 -5.49 3.64 -12.52
CA PRO A 70 -5.39 3.32 -11.10
C PRO A 70 -5.83 4.47 -10.20
N THR A 71 -5.24 5.66 -10.39
CA THR A 71 -5.54 6.84 -9.58
C THR A 71 -7.00 7.24 -9.68
N ALA A 72 -7.61 7.19 -10.86
CA ALA A 72 -9.02 7.47 -11.06
C ALA A 72 -9.92 6.52 -10.26
N VAL A 73 -9.55 5.24 -10.15
CA VAL A 73 -10.26 4.26 -9.31
C VAL A 73 -10.05 4.54 -7.83
N SER A 74 -8.82 4.89 -7.40
CA SER A 74 -8.55 5.32 -6.03
C SER A 74 -9.44 6.51 -5.65
N ILE A 75 -9.42 7.58 -6.45
CA ILE A 75 -10.26 8.77 -6.24
C ILE A 75 -11.74 8.40 -6.22
N LYS A 76 -12.22 7.58 -7.17
CA LYS A 76 -13.62 7.15 -7.22
C LYS A 76 -14.03 6.41 -5.94
N SER A 77 -13.17 5.53 -5.43
CA SER A 77 -13.40 4.81 -4.18
C SER A 77 -13.35 5.71 -2.94
N LEU A 78 -12.46 6.70 -2.91
CA LEU A 78 -12.42 7.74 -1.89
C LEU A 78 -13.73 8.53 -1.86
N LEU A 79 -14.19 8.99 -3.02
CA LEU A 79 -15.39 9.81 -3.13
C LEU A 79 -16.67 9.06 -2.76
N GLU A 80 -16.78 7.77 -3.09
CA GLU A 80 -17.95 6.95 -2.75
C GLU A 80 -17.98 6.52 -1.28
N ASN A 81 -16.83 6.44 -0.60
CA ASN A 81 -16.75 6.04 0.81
C ASN A 81 -16.44 7.20 1.76
N ARG A 82 -16.46 8.46 1.29
CA ARG A 82 -16.15 9.62 2.14
C ARG A 82 -17.18 9.79 3.26
N ASP A 83 -16.68 10.22 4.41
CA ASP A 83 -17.43 10.55 5.63
C ASP A 83 -17.39 12.06 5.95
N SER A 84 -16.93 12.87 4.99
CA SER A 84 -16.92 14.33 5.04
C SER A 84 -16.93 14.92 3.63
N ASP A 85 -17.64 16.04 3.45
CA ASP A 85 -17.59 16.83 2.20
C ASP A 85 -16.43 17.85 2.18
N LEU A 86 -15.70 18.01 3.28
CA LEU A 86 -14.52 18.86 3.35
C LEU A 86 -13.30 18.11 2.87
N LEU A 87 -13.24 17.97 1.55
CA LEU A 87 -12.21 17.23 0.84
C LEU A 87 -11.70 18.06 -0.34
N ARG A 88 -10.38 18.09 -0.53
CA ARG A 88 -9.74 18.68 -1.71
C ARG A 88 -8.67 17.74 -2.23
N ILE A 89 -8.61 17.58 -3.55
CA ILE A 89 -7.68 16.67 -4.22
C ILE A 89 -6.61 17.47 -4.97
N HIS A 90 -5.35 17.08 -4.79
CA HIS A 90 -4.17 17.64 -5.43
C HIS A 90 -3.52 16.58 -6.31
N ILE A 91 -3.37 16.87 -7.60
CA ILE A 91 -2.78 15.97 -8.58
C ILE A 91 -1.46 16.55 -9.08
N LEU A 92 -0.35 15.92 -8.69
CA LEU A 92 0.96 16.20 -9.24
C LEU A 92 1.16 15.32 -10.49
N GLY A 93 1.05 15.94 -11.66
CA GLY A 93 0.97 15.27 -12.94
C GLY A 93 2.27 15.36 -13.73
N TYR A 94 2.80 14.19 -14.13
CA TYR A 94 3.95 14.07 -15.03
C TYR A 94 3.49 13.61 -16.42
N HIS A 95 3.60 14.48 -17.42
CA HIS A 95 3.15 14.26 -18.80
C HIS A 95 1.70 13.80 -18.92
N LEU A 96 0.80 14.41 -18.13
CA LEU A 96 -0.64 14.15 -18.24
C LEU A 96 -1.22 14.75 -19.51
N THR A 97 -2.02 13.97 -20.22
CA THR A 97 -2.75 14.47 -21.39
C THR A 97 -4.01 15.21 -20.94
N LYS A 98 -4.55 16.06 -21.82
CA LYS A 98 -5.87 16.70 -21.59
C LYS A 98 -6.96 15.67 -21.27
N LYS A 99 -6.96 14.52 -21.94
CA LYS A 99 -7.93 13.44 -21.71
C LYS A 99 -7.83 12.87 -20.29
N ASP A 100 -6.61 12.77 -19.75
CA ASP A 100 -6.39 12.28 -18.39
C ASP A 100 -6.97 13.25 -17.36
N ILE A 101 -6.65 14.54 -17.52
CA ILE A 101 -7.12 15.63 -16.67
C ILE A 101 -8.65 15.70 -16.71
N ASP A 102 -9.25 15.71 -17.91
CA ASP A 102 -10.70 15.79 -18.10
C ASP A 102 -11.42 14.57 -17.50
N GLY A 103 -10.81 13.38 -17.59
CA GLY A 103 -11.33 12.16 -16.97
C GLY A 103 -11.39 12.25 -15.44
N ILE A 104 -10.32 12.71 -14.79
CA ILE A 104 -10.28 12.91 -13.34
C ILE A 104 -11.22 14.04 -12.91
N ARG A 105 -11.27 15.15 -13.65
CA ARG A 105 -12.21 16.26 -13.40
C ARG A 105 -13.66 15.80 -13.48
N THR A 106 -13.99 14.95 -14.45
CA THR A 106 -15.35 14.38 -14.58
C THR A 106 -15.74 13.60 -13.33
N ILE A 107 -14.82 12.77 -12.82
CA ILE A 107 -15.03 12.01 -11.57
C ILE A 107 -15.25 12.97 -10.40
N CYS A 108 -14.32 13.88 -10.12
CA CYS A 108 -14.41 14.79 -8.98
C CYS A 108 -15.64 15.73 -9.07
N GLY A 109 -15.94 16.24 -10.27
CA GLY A 109 -17.06 17.13 -10.54
C GLY A 109 -18.41 16.47 -10.27
N SER A 110 -18.58 15.17 -10.55
CA SER A 110 -19.80 14.42 -10.20
C SER A 110 -20.08 14.33 -8.69
N TYR A 111 -19.09 14.67 -7.86
CA TYR A 111 -19.21 14.69 -6.40
C TYR A 111 -19.05 16.09 -5.81
N SER A 112 -18.93 17.12 -6.65
CA SER A 112 -18.65 18.51 -6.23
C SER A 112 -17.37 18.66 -5.39
N VAL A 113 -16.36 17.81 -5.62
CA VAL A 113 -15.07 17.88 -4.92
C VAL A 113 -14.05 18.66 -5.75
N PRO A 114 -13.41 19.70 -5.18
CA PRO A 114 -12.35 20.43 -5.87
C PRO A 114 -11.14 19.55 -6.17
N VAL A 115 -10.62 19.67 -7.40
CA VAL A 115 -9.38 19.01 -7.83
C VAL A 115 -8.45 20.02 -8.51
N LEU A 116 -7.20 20.08 -8.03
CA LEU A 116 -6.15 20.94 -8.57
C LEU A 116 -5.07 20.09 -9.23
N PHE A 117 -4.56 20.57 -10.36
CA PHE A 117 -3.50 19.89 -11.12
C PHE A 117 -2.24 20.74 -11.13
N TYR A 118 -1.11 20.09 -10.88
CA TYR A 118 0.22 20.69 -10.86
C TYR A 118 1.09 19.98 -11.87
N GLU A 119 1.63 20.72 -12.83
CA GLU A 119 2.57 20.19 -13.81
C GLU A 119 3.96 20.11 -13.18
N ILE A 120 4.50 18.89 -13.07
CA ILE A 120 5.79 18.64 -12.41
C ILE A 120 6.90 18.21 -13.38
N ASP A 121 6.65 18.35 -14.68
CA ASP A 121 7.52 17.87 -15.76
C ASP A 121 8.93 18.43 -15.67
N GLU A 122 9.07 19.76 -15.67
CA GLU A 122 10.39 20.42 -15.59
C GLU A 122 11.17 20.06 -14.30
N TRP A 123 10.46 19.76 -13.21
CA TRP A 123 11.07 19.39 -11.95
C TRP A 123 11.61 17.97 -11.99
N LEU A 124 10.77 17.01 -12.39
CA LEU A 124 11.17 15.62 -12.49
C LEU A 124 12.19 15.38 -13.61
N ASP A 125 12.17 16.20 -14.65
CA ASP A 125 13.13 16.16 -15.75
C ASP A 125 14.57 16.36 -15.27
N LYS A 126 14.80 17.22 -14.27
CA LYS A 126 16.11 17.43 -13.64
C LYS A 126 16.65 16.17 -12.97
N TYR A 127 15.75 15.24 -12.64
CA TYR A 127 16.06 13.99 -11.95
C TYR A 127 15.87 12.77 -12.85
N LYS A 128 15.73 12.94 -14.18
CA LYS A 128 15.70 11.83 -15.16
C LYS A 128 16.90 10.90 -15.04
N ALA A 129 18.07 11.40 -14.65
CA ALA A 129 19.25 10.56 -14.39
C ALA A 129 19.07 9.61 -13.17
N LEU A 130 18.15 9.93 -12.25
CA LEU A 130 17.71 9.03 -11.17
C LEU A 130 16.66 8.01 -11.64
N HIS A 131 16.19 8.09 -12.88
CA HIS A 131 15.33 7.08 -13.49
C HIS A 131 16.10 5.79 -13.67
N ARG A 132 16.12 4.98 -12.61
CA ARG A 132 16.70 3.64 -12.62
C ARG A 132 15.70 2.69 -13.27
N GLU A 133 16.16 1.51 -13.68
CA GLU A 133 15.33 0.38 -14.12
C GLU A 133 14.22 -0.05 -13.12
N ARG A 134 14.12 0.62 -11.95
CA ARG A 134 13.40 0.19 -10.74
C ARG A 134 12.23 1.10 -10.33
N GLY A 135 12.12 2.33 -10.87
CA GLY A 135 11.06 3.28 -10.50
C GLY A 135 10.67 4.19 -11.66
N GLN A 136 9.36 4.34 -11.91
CA GLN A 136 8.86 5.34 -12.85
C GLN A 136 9.13 6.72 -12.26
N ILE A 137 9.68 7.65 -13.04
CA ILE A 137 10.07 8.98 -12.53
C ILE A 137 8.92 9.70 -11.82
N GLY A 138 7.67 9.44 -12.26
CA GLY A 138 6.46 9.97 -11.65
C GLY A 138 6.26 9.59 -10.17
N THR A 139 6.91 8.55 -9.64
CA THR A 139 6.82 8.22 -8.20
C THR A 139 7.51 9.27 -7.32
N TYR A 140 8.51 9.97 -7.85
CA TYR A 140 9.22 11.03 -7.14
C TYR A 140 8.41 12.31 -6.99
N GLY A 141 7.31 12.47 -7.71
CA GLY A 141 6.44 13.64 -7.56
C GLY A 141 5.87 13.77 -6.14
N ARG A 142 5.74 12.66 -5.39
CA ARG A 142 5.37 12.69 -3.96
C ARG A 142 6.32 13.52 -3.10
N LEU A 143 7.59 13.61 -3.47
CA LEU A 143 8.58 14.40 -2.73
C LEU A 143 8.33 15.90 -2.90
N LEU A 144 7.74 16.30 -4.03
CA LEU A 144 7.48 17.68 -4.43
C LEU A 144 6.19 18.26 -3.83
N VAL A 145 5.44 17.50 -3.02
CA VAL A 145 4.17 17.99 -2.42
C VAL A 145 4.36 19.27 -1.61
N GLY A 146 5.47 19.39 -0.86
CA GLY A 146 5.77 20.60 -0.09
C GLY A 146 6.07 21.82 -0.96
N TYR A 147 6.56 21.63 -2.18
CA TYR A 147 6.88 22.70 -3.11
C TYR A 147 5.65 23.21 -3.86
N PHE A 148 4.78 22.30 -4.33
CA PHE A 148 3.65 22.65 -5.19
C PHE A 148 2.36 23.01 -4.45
N LEU A 149 2.11 22.42 -3.28
CA LEU A 149 0.90 22.74 -2.51
C LEU A 149 1.05 24.11 -1.85
N ASP A 150 -0.06 24.84 -1.79
CA ASP A 150 -0.15 26.19 -1.22
C ASP A 150 0.32 26.22 0.25
N GLU A 151 0.97 27.31 0.66
CA GLU A 151 1.57 27.46 2.00
C GLU A 151 0.54 27.44 3.14
N SER A 152 -0.72 27.76 2.85
CA SER A 152 -1.83 27.63 3.81
C SER A 152 -2.15 26.18 4.15
N ILE A 153 -1.77 25.22 3.29
CA ILE A 153 -1.95 23.79 3.53
C ILE A 153 -0.84 23.30 4.45
N LYS A 154 -1.21 22.95 5.68
CA LYS A 154 -0.25 22.57 6.73
C LYS A 154 -0.04 21.07 6.85
N ARG A 155 -1.04 20.28 6.43
CA ARG A 155 -0.99 18.81 6.44
C ARG A 155 -1.62 18.28 5.17
N VAL A 156 -1.15 17.13 4.68
CA VAL A 156 -1.71 16.46 3.51
C VAL A 156 -1.58 14.95 3.65
N LEU A 157 -2.60 14.21 3.20
CA LEU A 157 -2.52 12.76 3.06
C LEU A 157 -2.12 12.44 1.63
N TYR A 158 -0.89 11.99 1.45
CA TYR A 158 -0.45 11.45 0.17
C TYR A 158 -0.92 10.01 0.01
N LEU A 159 -1.47 9.69 -1.16
CA LEU A 159 -1.90 8.35 -1.55
C LEU A 159 -1.27 7.96 -2.90
N ASP A 160 -0.79 6.71 -2.98
CA ASP A 160 -0.42 6.12 -4.26
C ASP A 160 -1.67 5.84 -5.11
N GLY A 161 -1.51 5.94 -6.43
CA GLY A 161 -2.61 5.75 -7.38
C GLY A 161 -3.21 4.35 -7.37
N ASP A 162 -2.49 3.36 -6.86
CA ASP A 162 -2.94 1.97 -6.75
C ASP A 162 -3.45 1.60 -5.36
N THR A 163 -4.07 2.57 -4.71
CA THR A 163 -4.88 2.39 -3.50
C THR A 163 -6.37 2.23 -3.83
N LEU A 164 -7.10 1.65 -2.89
CA LEU A 164 -8.55 1.52 -2.90
C LEU A 164 -9.07 1.85 -1.51
N ILE A 165 -9.79 2.97 -1.41
CA ILE A 165 -10.33 3.48 -0.15
C ILE A 165 -11.69 2.81 0.05
N VAL A 166 -11.84 2.11 1.17
CA VAL A 166 -13.05 1.33 1.50
C VAL A 166 -13.74 1.80 2.78
N SER A 167 -13.16 2.79 3.47
CA SER A 167 -13.75 3.48 4.61
C SER A 167 -13.37 4.96 4.62
N GLY A 168 -14.13 5.78 5.33
CA GLY A 168 -13.95 7.23 5.42
C GLY A 168 -12.63 7.64 6.07
N LEU A 169 -12.12 8.80 5.65
CA LEU A 169 -10.81 9.33 6.05
C LEU A 169 -10.87 10.59 6.92
N LYS A 170 -12.06 11.05 7.31
CA LYS A 170 -12.22 12.26 8.15
C LYS A 170 -11.39 12.19 9.44
N HIS A 171 -11.24 10.98 10.01
CA HIS A 171 -10.47 10.76 11.24
C HIS A 171 -9.00 11.20 11.12
N MET A 172 -8.44 11.29 9.91
CA MET A 172 -7.07 11.76 9.68
C MET A 172 -6.84 13.20 10.13
N ASN A 173 -7.88 14.05 10.14
CA ASN A 173 -7.77 15.41 10.64
C ASN A 173 -7.48 15.49 12.15
N ASN A 174 -7.74 14.40 12.88
CA ASN A 174 -7.46 14.28 14.31
C ASN A 174 -6.08 13.64 14.58
N VAL A 175 -5.37 13.20 13.55
CA VAL A 175 -4.03 12.62 13.70
C VAL A 175 -3.01 13.74 13.84
N GLU A 176 -2.59 13.96 15.08
CA GLU A 176 -1.54 14.91 15.42
C GLU A 176 -0.15 14.31 15.18
N LEU A 177 0.71 15.09 14.52
CA LEU A 177 2.09 14.71 14.22
C LEU A 177 3.08 15.27 15.24
N PHE A 178 2.70 16.28 16.03
CA PHE A 178 3.60 16.99 16.94
C PHE A 178 4.90 17.38 16.23
N ASP A 179 6.05 16.95 16.76
CA ASP A 179 7.37 17.19 16.18
C ASP A 179 7.75 16.23 15.05
N ASN A 180 6.90 15.25 14.70
CA ASN A 180 7.16 14.31 13.61
C ASN A 180 6.88 14.94 12.24
N ILE A 181 7.73 14.60 11.27
CA ILE A 181 7.64 15.10 9.90
C ILE A 181 6.47 14.45 9.16
N LEU A 182 6.20 13.18 9.48
CA LEU A 182 5.16 12.41 8.83
C LEU A 182 4.67 11.25 9.71
N ALA A 183 3.53 10.68 9.34
CA ALA A 183 3.10 9.36 9.76
C ALA A 183 2.87 8.44 8.56
N GLY A 184 3.14 7.16 8.71
CA GLY A 184 2.84 6.15 7.71
C GLY A 184 2.66 4.78 8.33
N VAL A 185 2.38 3.78 7.51
CA VAL A 185 2.15 2.41 8.00
C VAL A 185 3.39 1.58 7.83
N TYR A 186 3.71 0.78 8.85
CA TYR A 186 4.81 -0.18 8.80
C TYR A 186 4.73 -1.09 7.57
N ASP A 187 5.82 -1.22 6.80
CA ASP A 187 5.80 -2.03 5.57
C ASP A 187 5.95 -3.53 5.88
N ILE A 188 4.82 -4.19 6.17
CA ILE A 188 4.75 -5.64 6.41
C ILE A 188 5.04 -6.49 5.16
N SER A 189 5.15 -5.89 3.97
CA SER A 189 5.30 -6.61 2.71
C SER A 189 6.75 -7.01 2.41
N LEU A 190 7.68 -6.40 3.14
CA LEU A 190 9.11 -6.66 3.10
C LEU A 190 9.44 -7.89 3.96
N PRO A 191 9.79 -9.04 3.37
CA PRO A 191 10.67 -9.96 4.09
C PRO A 191 11.99 -9.21 4.36
N ASP A 192 12.76 -9.60 5.37
CA ASP A 192 14.10 -9.05 5.62
C ASP A 192 15.01 -9.26 4.37
N CYS A 193 14.92 -8.31 3.44
CA CYS A 193 15.57 -8.34 2.14
C CYS A 193 16.98 -7.75 2.18
N GLY A 194 17.46 -7.41 3.39
CA GLY A 194 18.64 -6.56 3.61
C GLY A 194 18.38 -5.09 3.30
N CYS A 195 17.12 -4.71 3.06
CA CYS A 195 16.77 -3.34 2.69
C CYS A 195 17.08 -2.36 3.83
N ARG A 196 16.78 -2.75 5.08
CA ARG A 196 17.21 -2.04 6.30
C ARG A 196 18.73 -1.98 6.44
N GLU A 197 19.43 -3.05 6.09
CA GLU A 197 20.90 -3.13 6.18
C GLU A 197 21.59 -2.19 5.17
N ILE A 198 21.07 -2.12 3.95
CA ILE A 198 21.59 -1.26 2.86
C ILE A 198 21.46 0.23 3.19
N ILE A 199 20.40 0.60 3.91
CA ILE A 199 20.15 1.97 4.37
C ILE A 199 20.68 2.24 5.79
N HIS A 200 21.35 1.25 6.39
CA HIS A 200 21.89 1.26 7.75
C HIS A 200 20.85 1.68 8.80
N PHE A 201 19.68 1.04 8.76
CA PHE A 201 18.66 1.23 9.77
C PHE A 201 18.95 0.41 11.02
N SER A 202 18.77 1.03 12.19
CA SER A 202 18.82 0.33 13.46
C SER A 202 17.52 -0.44 13.73
N GLU A 203 17.55 -1.36 14.71
CA GLU A 203 16.38 -2.14 15.12
C GLU A 203 15.21 -1.27 15.64
N GLU A 204 15.54 -0.06 16.10
CA GLU A 204 14.64 0.94 16.66
C GLU A 204 14.01 1.85 15.61
N GLU A 205 14.46 1.76 14.36
CA GLU A 205 14.00 2.64 13.30
C GLU A 205 12.84 2.01 12.53
N GLN A 206 11.76 2.78 12.45
CA GLN A 206 10.54 2.43 11.75
C GLN A 206 10.74 2.56 10.24
N TYR A 207 10.35 1.54 9.50
CA TYR A 207 10.37 1.56 8.03
C TYR A 207 8.93 1.46 7.51
N ILE A 208 8.43 2.57 6.99
CA ILE A 208 7.04 2.67 6.49
C ILE A 208 6.96 2.43 4.99
N ASN A 209 5.80 1.95 4.55
CA ASN A 209 5.43 1.95 3.15
C ASN A 209 5.08 3.38 2.71
N ALA A 210 5.61 3.83 1.56
CA ALA A 210 5.43 5.20 1.11
C ALA A 210 4.11 5.48 0.37
N GLY A 211 3.25 4.47 0.18
CA GLY A 211 2.01 4.63 -0.58
C GLY A 211 0.85 5.27 0.17
N VAL A 212 0.96 5.41 1.50
CA VAL A 212 0.03 6.19 2.32
C VAL A 212 0.84 6.92 3.38
N ILE A 213 0.91 8.25 3.27
CA ILE A 213 1.73 9.08 4.16
C ILE A 213 0.94 10.32 4.57
N TRP A 214 0.78 10.53 5.88
CA TRP A 214 0.28 11.77 6.46
C TRP A 214 1.46 12.71 6.70
N ILE A 215 1.52 13.84 5.99
CA ILE A 215 2.72 14.70 5.94
C ILE A 215 2.44 16.00 6.69
N ASN A 216 3.34 16.39 7.60
CA ASN A 216 3.40 17.74 8.15
C ASN A 216 4.12 18.64 7.14
N LEU A 217 3.36 19.39 6.33
CA LEU A 217 3.92 20.24 5.28
C LEU A 217 4.68 21.45 5.84
N GLU A 218 4.38 21.90 7.05
CA GLU A 218 5.15 22.98 7.69
C GLU A 218 6.57 22.54 7.98
N LEU A 219 6.73 21.39 8.65
CA LEU A 219 8.06 20.81 8.91
C LEU A 219 8.73 20.37 7.60
N TRP A 220 7.98 19.78 6.67
CA TRP A 220 8.50 19.34 5.37
C TRP A 220 9.18 20.49 4.62
N ARG A 221 8.52 21.66 4.56
CA ARG A 221 9.03 22.88 3.93
C ARG A 221 10.17 23.49 4.75
N LYS A 222 9.94 23.75 6.04
CA LYS A 222 10.90 24.39 6.95
C LYS A 222 12.26 23.68 6.94
N GLU A 223 12.23 22.35 6.87
CA GLU A 223 13.44 21.52 6.97
C GLU A 223 13.97 21.04 5.62
N ASN A 224 13.37 21.49 4.51
CA ASN A 224 13.76 21.14 3.14
C ASN A 224 13.84 19.62 2.92
N ILE A 225 12.83 18.89 3.37
CA ILE A 225 12.82 17.42 3.33
C ILE A 225 12.89 16.91 1.88
N GLU A 226 12.18 17.55 0.94
CA GLU A 226 12.26 17.26 -0.49
C GLU A 226 13.72 17.24 -0.99
N ARG A 227 14.45 18.34 -0.77
CA ARG A 227 15.85 18.49 -1.20
C ARG A 227 16.73 17.38 -0.61
N LYS A 228 16.58 17.11 0.69
CA LYS A 228 17.33 16.06 1.39
C LYS A 228 17.04 14.67 0.80
N CYS A 229 15.80 14.38 0.44
CA CYS A 229 15.42 13.12 -0.22
C CYS A 229 16.09 12.97 -1.58
N PHE A 230 16.07 14.01 -2.43
CA PHE A 230 16.75 13.96 -3.72
C PHE A 230 18.27 13.86 -3.59
N GLU A 231 18.88 14.53 -2.60
CA GLU A 231 20.30 14.39 -2.30
C GLU A 231 20.66 12.98 -1.82
N TYR A 232 19.81 12.36 -1.00
CA TYR A 232 19.96 10.97 -0.60
C TYR A 232 19.94 10.03 -1.81
N LEU A 233 18.94 10.18 -2.70
CA LEU A 233 18.82 9.36 -3.91
C LEU A 233 20.03 9.48 -4.82
N LYS A 234 20.61 10.68 -4.97
CA LYS A 234 21.86 10.90 -5.71
C LYS A 234 23.04 10.16 -5.09
N LYS A 235 23.16 10.16 -3.76
CA LYS A 235 24.28 9.53 -3.03
C LYS A 235 24.13 8.01 -2.86
N LYS A 236 22.92 7.46 -2.95
CA LYS A 236 22.63 6.04 -2.77
C LYS A 236 22.07 5.42 -4.06
N PRO A 237 22.93 5.13 -5.06
CA PRO A 237 22.56 4.43 -6.29
C PRO A 237 21.91 3.06 -6.08
N ASP A 238 22.17 2.43 -4.93
CA ASP A 238 21.72 1.08 -4.63
C ASP A 238 20.41 0.99 -3.86
N ALA A 239 19.75 2.13 -3.57
CA ALA A 239 18.41 2.16 -2.98
C ALA A 239 17.47 1.21 -3.75
N ILE A 240 16.78 0.34 -3.01
CA ILE A 240 15.94 -0.73 -3.58
C ILE A 240 14.55 -0.20 -3.89
N PHE A 241 14.01 0.63 -3.00
CA PHE A 241 12.65 1.18 -3.07
C PHE A 241 12.62 2.69 -3.35
N ASN A 242 13.72 3.24 -3.85
CA ASN A 242 13.83 4.62 -4.35
C ASN A 242 13.31 5.66 -3.35
N ASP A 243 12.23 6.36 -3.67
CA ASP A 243 11.61 7.40 -2.84
C ASP A 243 11.21 6.91 -1.45
N GLN A 244 10.75 5.66 -1.32
CA GLN A 244 10.44 5.08 -0.02
C GLN A 244 11.69 4.97 0.87
N ASP A 245 12.82 4.54 0.31
CA ASP A 245 14.09 4.48 1.06
C ASP A 245 14.56 5.89 1.45
N ALA A 246 14.42 6.86 0.55
CA ALA A 246 14.80 8.24 0.80
C ALA A 246 13.98 8.88 1.91
N ILE A 247 12.64 8.73 1.87
CA ILE A 247 11.73 9.25 2.90
C ILE A 247 12.06 8.66 4.26
N ASN A 248 12.16 7.33 4.35
CA ASN A 248 12.51 6.66 5.59
C ASN A 248 13.88 7.15 6.10
N ALA A 249 14.91 7.19 5.25
CA ALA A 249 16.25 7.58 5.66
C ALA A 249 16.37 9.03 6.13
N VAL A 250 15.68 9.97 5.45
CA VAL A 250 15.73 11.40 5.75
C VAL A 250 14.86 11.76 6.96
N CYS A 251 13.71 11.12 7.12
CA CYS A 251 12.77 11.40 8.21
C CYS A 251 12.98 10.52 9.45
N ARG A 252 14.04 9.69 9.45
CA ARG A 252 14.42 8.78 10.53
C ARG A 252 14.33 9.43 11.91
N GLY A 253 13.72 8.73 12.86
CA GLY A 253 13.51 9.22 14.23
C GLY A 253 12.36 10.23 14.38
N ARG A 254 11.71 10.63 13.27
CA ARG A 254 10.60 11.60 13.24
C ARG A 254 9.43 11.11 12.37
N ILE A 255 9.17 9.81 12.47
CA ILE A 255 8.08 9.09 11.81
C ILE A 255 7.13 8.60 12.90
N SER A 256 5.84 8.87 12.75
CA SER A 256 4.77 8.22 13.51
C SER A 256 4.23 6.99 12.75
N LEU A 257 3.71 6.00 13.47
CA LEU A 257 3.00 4.88 12.86
C LEU A 257 1.50 5.14 12.81
N LEU A 258 0.92 4.86 11.65
CA LEU A 258 -0.52 4.71 11.45
C LEU A 258 -0.91 3.22 11.58
N PRO A 259 -2.17 2.92 11.94
CA PRO A 259 -2.65 1.54 12.00
C PRO A 259 -2.50 0.81 10.66
N LEU A 260 -2.24 -0.49 10.68
CA LEU A 260 -2.09 -1.31 9.47
C LEU A 260 -3.28 -1.21 8.50
N SER A 261 -4.49 -0.99 9.02
CA SER A 261 -5.71 -0.80 8.22
C SER A 261 -5.64 0.40 7.27
N MET A 262 -4.80 1.39 7.56
CA MET A 262 -4.57 2.59 6.74
C MET A 262 -3.70 2.34 5.51
N ASN A 263 -3.04 1.19 5.39
CA ASN A 263 -2.25 0.81 4.21
C ASN A 263 -2.12 -0.72 4.16
N MET A 264 -3.26 -1.40 4.16
CA MET A 264 -3.27 -2.85 4.12
C MET A 264 -2.93 -3.32 2.70
N THR A 265 -1.79 -4.00 2.54
CA THR A 265 -1.47 -4.55 1.22
C THR A 265 -2.52 -5.57 0.78
N ALA A 266 -2.86 -5.61 -0.50
CA ALA A 266 -3.84 -6.57 -1.03
C ALA A 266 -3.42 -8.05 -0.82
N LEU A 267 -2.17 -8.32 -0.41
CA LEU A 267 -1.71 -9.65 -0.02
C LEU A 267 -2.12 -10.06 1.38
N THR A 268 -2.33 -9.11 2.30
CA THR A 268 -2.51 -9.36 3.73
C THR A 268 -3.61 -10.40 4.02
N PRO A 269 -4.81 -10.37 3.41
CA PRO A 269 -5.86 -11.34 3.72
C PRO A 269 -5.56 -12.79 3.29
N VAL A 270 -4.57 -13.01 2.41
CA VAL A 270 -4.17 -14.35 1.98
C VAL A 270 -2.87 -14.81 2.64
N LEU A 271 -2.30 -13.99 3.53
CA LEU A 271 -1.14 -14.32 4.33
C LEU A 271 -1.59 -14.49 5.80
N PRO A 272 -1.51 -15.69 6.38
CA PRO A 272 -1.81 -15.86 7.79
C PRO A 272 -0.81 -15.07 8.65
N PHE A 273 -1.26 -14.58 9.81
CA PHE A 273 -0.37 -14.06 10.84
C PHE A 273 0.72 -15.11 11.15
N ARG A 274 1.99 -14.69 11.19
CA ARG A 274 3.18 -15.56 11.26
C ARG A 274 3.38 -16.52 10.06
N CYS A 275 2.97 -16.16 8.84
CA CYS A 275 3.48 -16.89 7.67
C CYS A 275 5.01 -16.76 7.61
N GLU A 276 5.72 -17.79 7.14
CA GLU A 276 7.21 -17.84 7.13
C GLU A 276 7.86 -16.60 6.45
N ARG A 277 7.14 -15.87 5.60
CA ARG A 277 7.56 -14.59 4.99
C ARG A 277 7.48 -13.39 5.95
N LEU A 278 6.49 -13.34 6.85
CA LEU A 278 6.35 -12.33 7.89
C LEU A 278 7.28 -12.63 9.08
N VAL A 279 7.51 -13.92 9.38
CA VAL A 279 8.42 -14.38 10.45
C VAL A 279 9.89 -14.16 10.09
N ALA A 280 10.22 -14.00 8.80
CA ALA A 280 11.56 -13.63 8.37
C ALA A 280 11.90 -12.15 8.71
N ASP A 281 10.90 -11.30 8.96
CA ASP A 281 11.12 -9.98 9.51
C ASP A 281 11.11 -10.07 11.04
N LYS A 282 12.31 -10.07 11.65
CA LYS A 282 12.47 -10.11 13.10
C LYS A 282 11.85 -8.91 13.83
N TYR A 283 11.49 -7.84 13.11
CA TYR A 283 10.88 -6.65 13.66
C TYR A 283 9.36 -6.63 13.54
N PHE A 284 8.74 -7.60 12.86
CA PHE A 284 7.31 -7.58 12.59
C PHE A 284 6.47 -7.53 13.87
N GLU A 285 6.75 -8.40 14.86
CA GLU A 285 6.00 -8.42 16.13
C GLU A 285 6.23 -7.17 17.00
N LYS A 286 7.29 -6.39 16.72
CA LYS A 286 7.56 -5.12 17.40
C LYS A 286 6.66 -3.99 16.90
N TYR A 287 6.32 -4.01 15.61
CA TYR A 287 5.62 -2.89 14.94
C TYR A 287 4.21 -3.24 14.45
N CYS A 288 3.81 -4.52 14.51
CA CYS A 288 2.47 -4.97 14.16
C CYS A 288 2.06 -6.10 15.12
N SER A 289 1.08 -5.83 15.97
CA SER A 289 0.53 -6.88 16.84
C SER A 289 -0.35 -7.86 16.06
N ARG A 290 -0.69 -8.98 16.68
CA ARG A 290 -1.66 -9.93 16.11
C ARG A 290 -3.03 -9.31 15.97
N GLU A 291 -3.44 -8.60 17.00
CA GLU A 291 -4.73 -7.94 17.10
C GLU A 291 -4.86 -6.89 16.00
N GLU A 292 -3.83 -6.07 15.79
CA GLU A 292 -3.77 -5.10 14.71
C GLU A 292 -3.84 -5.76 13.33
N TYR A 293 -3.11 -6.86 13.13
CA TYR A 293 -3.09 -7.61 11.88
C TYR A 293 -4.45 -8.24 11.54
N GLU A 294 -5.12 -8.81 12.54
CA GLU A 294 -6.45 -9.39 12.38
C GLU A 294 -7.52 -8.30 12.21
N GLU A 295 -7.38 -7.17 12.91
CA GLU A 295 -8.26 -6.01 12.77
C GLU A 295 -8.17 -5.40 11.37
N ALA A 296 -6.96 -5.20 10.83
CA ALA A 296 -6.77 -4.67 9.49
C ALA A 296 -7.40 -5.55 8.41
N GLN A 297 -7.40 -6.88 8.58
CA GLN A 297 -8.05 -7.81 7.65
C GLN A 297 -9.58 -7.77 7.74
N LYS A 298 -10.13 -7.56 8.95
CA LYS A 298 -11.58 -7.47 9.17
C LYS A 298 -12.12 -6.12 8.70
N ASN A 299 -11.43 -5.05 9.07
CA ASN A 299 -11.83 -3.66 8.90
C ASN A 299 -10.72 -2.84 8.21
N PRO A 300 -10.40 -3.13 6.94
CA PRO A 300 -9.46 -2.31 6.19
C PRO A 300 -10.03 -0.92 5.96
N VAL A 301 -9.19 0.11 5.95
CA VAL A 301 -9.55 1.49 5.56
C VAL A 301 -9.06 1.77 4.15
N ILE A 302 -7.79 1.44 3.88
CA ILE A 302 -7.17 1.57 2.56
C ILE A 302 -6.51 0.24 2.19
N ILE A 303 -6.90 -0.29 1.04
CA ILE A 303 -6.29 -1.46 0.42
C ILE A 303 -5.28 -0.98 -0.60
N HIS A 304 -4.01 -1.37 -0.45
CA HIS A 304 -2.94 -0.97 -1.35
C HIS A 304 -2.50 -2.14 -2.23
N PHE A 305 -2.62 -1.99 -3.55
CA PHE A 305 -2.18 -3.00 -4.51
C PHE A 305 -0.67 -3.03 -4.71
N ALA A 306 0.15 -2.70 -3.70
CA ALA A 306 1.61 -2.52 -3.77
C ALA A 306 2.38 -3.70 -4.41
N SER A 307 1.92 -4.93 -4.18
CA SER A 307 2.62 -6.14 -4.60
C SER A 307 2.44 -6.50 -6.08
N GLU A 308 3.54 -6.86 -6.73
CA GLU A 308 3.53 -7.43 -8.09
C GLU A 308 3.16 -8.93 -8.10
N LEU A 309 3.07 -9.62 -6.95
CA LEU A 309 2.96 -11.10 -6.88
C LEU A 309 1.69 -11.67 -7.50
N PHE A 310 0.55 -10.99 -7.35
CA PHE A 310 -0.73 -11.43 -7.94
C PHE A 310 -1.15 -10.58 -9.15
N GLY A 311 -0.25 -9.69 -9.60
CA GLY A 311 -0.55 -8.69 -10.60
C GLY A 311 -1.40 -7.55 -10.03
N LYS A 312 -1.40 -6.43 -10.75
CA LYS A 312 -2.22 -5.27 -10.42
C LYS A 312 -3.62 -5.41 -11.05
N PRO A 313 -4.70 -4.86 -10.46
CA PRO A 313 -6.07 -5.03 -10.97
C PRO A 313 -6.30 -4.66 -12.45
N TRP A 314 -5.55 -3.69 -12.95
CA TRP A 314 -5.59 -3.23 -14.35
C TRP A 314 -4.69 -4.03 -15.31
N GLN A 315 -4.00 -5.05 -14.80
CA GLN A 315 -3.16 -5.96 -15.59
C GLN A 315 -3.90 -7.24 -15.99
N GLU A 316 -3.48 -7.82 -17.11
CA GLU A 316 -3.92 -9.15 -17.54
C GLU A 316 -3.53 -10.24 -16.53
N GLY A 317 -4.43 -11.22 -16.33
CA GLY A 317 -4.18 -12.35 -15.42
C GLY A 317 -4.08 -11.99 -13.94
N CYS A 318 -4.53 -10.79 -13.53
CA CYS A 318 -4.57 -10.41 -12.12
C CYS A 318 -5.49 -11.32 -11.29
N VAL A 319 -4.95 -11.82 -10.18
CA VAL A 319 -5.64 -12.67 -9.20
C VAL A 319 -5.57 -12.09 -7.78
N ALA A 320 -5.18 -10.81 -7.65
CA ALA A 320 -5.08 -10.16 -6.35
C ALA A 320 -6.45 -10.13 -5.64
N PRO A 321 -6.48 -10.33 -4.31
CA PRO A 321 -7.65 -10.00 -3.49
C PRO A 321 -8.15 -8.59 -3.80
N TYR A 322 -9.47 -8.36 -3.69
CA TYR A 322 -10.13 -7.10 -4.02
C TYR A 322 -10.07 -6.63 -5.49
N ALA A 323 -9.47 -7.37 -6.43
CA ALA A 323 -9.49 -7.00 -7.85
C ALA A 323 -10.92 -6.91 -8.43
N LYS A 324 -11.88 -7.68 -7.88
CA LYS A 324 -13.31 -7.56 -8.24
C LYS A 324 -13.90 -6.24 -7.73
N VAL A 325 -13.58 -5.84 -6.50
CA VAL A 325 -14.03 -4.58 -5.90
C VAL A 325 -13.44 -3.39 -6.66
N TRP A 326 -12.15 -3.42 -6.96
CA TRP A 326 -11.48 -2.43 -7.81
C TRP A 326 -12.19 -2.26 -9.16
N ARG A 327 -12.60 -3.38 -9.79
CA ARG A 327 -13.33 -3.34 -11.08
C ARG A 327 -14.72 -2.72 -10.96
N LYS A 328 -15.40 -2.89 -9.82
CA LYS A 328 -16.69 -2.23 -9.55
C LYS A 328 -16.53 -0.71 -9.62
N TYR A 329 -15.51 -0.18 -8.94
CA TYR A 329 -15.22 1.26 -8.99
C TYR A 329 -14.78 1.72 -10.39
N LEU A 330 -13.94 0.94 -11.10
CA LEU A 330 -13.55 1.24 -12.49
C LEU A 330 -14.77 1.43 -13.40
N HIS A 331 -15.80 0.59 -13.28
CA HIS A 331 -17.02 0.71 -14.10
C HIS A 331 -17.74 2.06 -13.91
N GLY A 332 -17.61 2.67 -12.73
CA GLY A 332 -18.16 3.99 -12.41
C GLY A 332 -17.28 5.17 -12.87
N THR A 333 -16.24 4.94 -13.66
CA THR A 333 -15.35 5.99 -14.18
C THR A 333 -15.47 6.15 -15.71
N PRO A 334 -15.04 7.29 -16.28
CA PRO A 334 -14.88 7.44 -17.73
C PRO A 334 -13.93 6.42 -18.37
N PHE A 335 -13.09 5.75 -17.57
CA PHE A 335 -12.10 4.78 -18.00
C PHE A 335 -12.60 3.32 -18.01
N ARG A 336 -13.91 3.09 -17.78
CA ARG A 336 -14.52 1.75 -17.69
C ARG A 336 -14.21 0.79 -18.84
N HIS A 337 -13.91 1.32 -20.03
CA HIS A 337 -13.60 0.55 -21.24
C HIS A 337 -12.09 0.39 -21.47
N MET A 338 -11.25 0.63 -20.45
CA MET A 338 -9.81 0.46 -20.59
C MET A 338 -9.44 -0.95 -21.03
N LYS A 339 -8.39 -1.06 -21.85
CA LYS A 339 -7.76 -2.34 -22.14
C LYS A 339 -6.78 -2.66 -21.03
N LYS A 340 -6.85 -3.88 -20.49
CA LYS A 340 -5.85 -4.35 -19.53
C LYS A 340 -4.47 -4.29 -20.17
N VAL A 341 -3.49 -3.92 -19.37
CA VAL A 341 -2.10 -3.89 -19.82
C VAL A 341 -1.43 -5.24 -19.54
N PRO A 342 -0.46 -5.66 -20.37
CA PRO A 342 0.32 -6.86 -20.09
C PRO A 342 1.01 -6.75 -18.73
N ARG A 343 1.16 -7.89 -18.06
CA ARG A 343 1.87 -7.95 -16.79
C ARG A 343 3.37 -7.79 -17.03
N VAL A 344 3.93 -6.69 -16.53
CA VAL A 344 5.38 -6.44 -16.53
C VAL A 344 5.91 -6.82 -15.14
N PHE A 345 6.83 -7.78 -15.09
CA PHE A 345 7.53 -8.14 -13.85
C PHE A 345 8.88 -7.45 -13.81
N SER A 346 9.18 -6.72 -12.73
CA SER A 346 10.54 -6.23 -12.51
C SER A 346 11.46 -7.40 -12.14
N LYS A 347 12.35 -7.79 -13.07
CA LYS A 347 13.34 -8.87 -12.85
C LYS A 347 14.18 -8.65 -11.60
N ASN A 348 14.52 -7.39 -11.28
CA ASN A 348 15.37 -7.05 -10.14
C ASN A 348 14.61 -7.07 -8.81
N LYS A 349 13.36 -6.57 -8.74
CA LYS A 349 12.50 -6.74 -7.55
C LYS A 349 12.21 -8.22 -7.28
N TYR A 350 11.98 -8.99 -8.34
CA TYR A 350 11.80 -10.43 -8.25
C TYR A 350 13.04 -11.12 -7.61
N ARG A 351 14.25 -10.77 -8.08
CA ARG A 351 15.50 -11.29 -7.51
C ARG A 351 15.69 -10.91 -6.04
N ALA A 352 15.53 -9.62 -5.69
CA ALA A 352 15.78 -9.13 -4.34
C ALA A 352 14.78 -9.67 -3.30
N ILE A 353 13.48 -9.71 -3.65
CA ILE A 353 12.41 -10.08 -2.72
C ILE A 353 12.14 -11.59 -2.71
N TYR A 354 12.19 -12.24 -3.88
CA TYR A 354 11.63 -13.59 -4.05
C TYR A 354 12.67 -14.68 -4.29
N LEU A 355 13.85 -14.41 -4.88
CA LEU A 355 14.87 -15.46 -5.03
C LEU A 355 15.57 -15.78 -3.70
N LYS A 356 15.83 -14.79 -2.84
CA LYS A 356 16.40 -15.04 -1.49
C LYS A 356 15.47 -15.87 -0.59
N ASN A 357 14.15 -15.77 -0.80
CA ASN A 357 13.13 -16.39 0.05
C ASN A 357 12.31 -17.51 -0.63
N ALA A 358 12.76 -17.97 -1.81
CA ALA A 358 12.01 -18.90 -2.65
C ALA A 358 11.70 -20.23 -1.95
N GLU A 359 12.66 -20.75 -1.18
CA GLU A 359 12.47 -22.00 -0.43
C GLU A 359 11.40 -21.89 0.65
N GLY A 360 11.31 -20.76 1.36
CA GLY A 360 10.27 -20.52 2.37
C GLY A 360 8.88 -20.45 1.76
N ILE A 361 8.73 -19.79 0.61
CA ILE A 361 7.43 -19.69 -0.09
C ILE A 361 6.98 -21.06 -0.63
N ILE A 362 7.91 -21.84 -1.18
CA ILE A 362 7.62 -23.21 -1.65
C ILE A 362 7.25 -24.11 -0.47
N ARG A 363 7.99 -24.07 0.63
CA ARG A 363 7.70 -24.83 1.87
C ARG A 363 6.35 -24.45 2.47
N PHE A 364 5.98 -23.18 2.48
CA PHE A 364 4.67 -22.69 2.94
C PHE A 364 3.50 -23.34 2.19
N PHE A 365 3.50 -23.30 0.85
CA PHE A 365 2.41 -23.89 0.06
C PHE A 365 2.38 -25.42 0.17
N TYR A 366 3.55 -26.06 0.28
CA TYR A 366 3.66 -27.50 0.47
C TYR A 366 3.10 -27.98 1.82
N LYS A 367 3.44 -27.30 2.92
CA LYS A 367 2.97 -27.64 4.28
C LYS A 367 1.45 -27.54 4.42
N ARG A 368 0.81 -26.63 3.68
CA ARG A 368 -0.64 -26.39 3.73
C ARG A 368 -1.45 -27.17 2.70
N ARG A 369 -0.82 -28.12 2.00
CA ARG A 369 -1.46 -28.91 0.92
C ARG A 369 -2.10 -28.05 -0.17
N MET A 370 -1.67 -26.80 -0.32
CA MET A 370 -2.13 -25.86 -1.35
C MET A 370 -1.36 -26.11 -2.65
N TYR A 371 -1.36 -27.36 -3.12
CA TYR A 371 -0.48 -27.84 -4.18
C TYR A 371 -0.73 -27.15 -5.52
N PHE A 372 -1.94 -26.66 -5.77
CA PHE A 372 -2.24 -25.82 -6.93
C PHE A 372 -1.46 -24.50 -6.90
N PHE A 373 -1.44 -23.81 -5.75
CA PHE A 373 -0.67 -22.57 -5.59
C PHE A 373 0.83 -22.82 -5.49
N ALA A 374 1.25 -23.93 -4.89
CA ALA A 374 2.65 -24.40 -4.96
C ALA A 374 3.06 -24.64 -6.42
N ALA A 375 2.24 -25.33 -7.20
CA ALA A 375 2.51 -25.63 -8.61
C ALA A 375 2.45 -24.39 -9.49
N VAL A 376 1.54 -23.44 -9.24
CA VAL A 376 1.50 -22.15 -9.94
C VAL A 376 2.72 -21.30 -9.57
N PHE A 377 3.08 -21.22 -8.28
CA PHE A 377 4.29 -20.53 -7.83
C PHE A 377 5.54 -21.17 -8.44
N TYR A 378 5.65 -22.50 -8.40
CA TYR A 378 6.75 -23.27 -8.97
C TYR A 378 6.81 -23.13 -10.50
N LYS A 379 5.66 -23.13 -11.19
CA LYS A 379 5.58 -22.93 -12.64
C LYS A 379 5.96 -21.51 -13.04
N LEU A 380 5.57 -20.49 -12.27
CA LEU A 380 6.02 -19.11 -12.46
C LEU A 380 7.51 -18.97 -12.14
N PHE A 381 7.99 -19.56 -11.05
CA PHE A 381 9.38 -19.58 -10.63
C PHE A 381 10.28 -20.27 -11.67
N TYR A 382 9.84 -21.40 -12.23
CA TYR A 382 10.59 -22.22 -13.18
C TYR A 382 10.51 -21.69 -14.62
N LEU A 383 9.32 -21.28 -15.11
CA LEU A 383 9.17 -20.69 -16.46
C LEU A 383 9.93 -19.38 -16.62
N TYR A 384 9.96 -18.54 -15.58
CA TYR A 384 10.70 -17.27 -15.61
C TYR A 384 12.15 -17.42 -15.13
N GLY A 385 12.44 -18.33 -14.19
CA GLY A 385 13.78 -18.67 -13.75
C GLY A 385 14.67 -19.19 -14.89
N HIS A 386 14.16 -20.11 -15.72
CA HIS A 386 14.93 -20.67 -16.84
C HIS A 386 15.16 -19.68 -18.00
N LYS A 387 14.19 -18.80 -18.30
CA LYS A 387 14.37 -17.76 -19.33
C LYS A 387 15.40 -16.71 -18.91
N ILE A 388 15.52 -16.42 -17.61
CA ILE A 388 16.51 -15.47 -17.07
C ILE A 388 17.89 -16.11 -16.95
N LEU A 389 18.00 -17.38 -16.55
CA LEU A 389 19.27 -18.12 -16.48
C LEU A 389 19.94 -18.30 -17.86
N LYS A 390 19.16 -18.41 -18.94
CA LYS A 390 19.71 -18.45 -20.32
C LYS A 390 20.28 -17.11 -20.79
N VAL A 391 19.80 -15.97 -20.29
CA VAL A 391 20.35 -14.65 -20.62
C VAL A 391 21.63 -14.36 -19.84
N VAL A 392 21.77 -14.91 -18.63
CA VAL A 392 22.98 -14.77 -17.80
C VAL A 392 24.13 -15.66 -18.29
N ARG A 393 23.85 -16.77 -18.98
CA ARG A 393 24.88 -17.65 -19.57
C ARG A 393 25.42 -17.19 -20.93
N ARG A 394 25.01 -16.01 -21.43
CA ARG A 394 25.57 -15.41 -22.65
C ARG A 394 26.18 -14.04 -22.38
N LYS A 395 27.31 -14.05 -21.67
CA LYS A 395 28.45 -13.17 -21.97
C LYS A 395 29.73 -13.95 -21.58
N PRO A 396 30.63 -14.26 -22.53
CA PRO A 396 32.04 -14.46 -22.18
C PRO A 396 32.65 -13.15 -21.67
#